data_AF-A0A354SNE6-F1
#
_entry.id   AF-A0A354SNE6-F1
#
_cell.length_a   1.000
_cell.length_b   1.000
_cell.length_c   1.000
_cell.angle_alpha   90.00
_cell.angle_beta   90.00
_cell.angle_gamma   90.00
#
_symmetry.space_group_name_H-M   'P 1'
#
loop_
_entity.id
_entity.type
_entity.pdbx_description
1 polymer ?
#
loop_
_entity_poly.entity_id
_entity_poly.type
_entity_poly.pdbx_seq_one_letter_code
_entity_poly.pdbx_strand_id
1 'polypeptide(L)'
;FDFRLKYAFCGGGPYDPVATIDWYFAQEGHKVQYAVAGPLILKGQISGNPDLFSSVKYEDYLTDSYKNSGIDTMYNAPKSNTTAKINSAIETKFGNRSLDNIFKPELFTQYTESSGVLATPLIESLKRNVLTDGSWFPKTPMWLFHVENDKVVPFVNFEHAKVAWGGRGVLQTSTCTVGGAETALLGDEHTTGGYKFYIQVLLNPTVNPQD
;
A
#
# COMPACT_ATOMS: atom_id res chain seq x y z
N PHE A 1 -9.44 4.30 -31.03
CA PHE A 1 -8.27 5.00 -30.45
C PHE A 1 -7.27 3.91 -30.07
N ASP A 2 -6.10 3.87 -30.71
CA ASP A 2 -5.05 2.87 -30.39
C ASP A 2 -4.05 3.55 -29.43
N PHE A 3 -4.23 3.34 -28.12
CA PHE A 3 -3.33 3.91 -27.11
C PHE A 3 -2.13 2.99 -26.94
N ARG A 4 -0.97 3.39 -27.47
CA ARG A 4 0.28 2.62 -27.38
C ARG A 4 1.19 3.18 -26.29
N LEU A 5 1.27 2.45 -25.19
CA LEU A 5 2.19 2.73 -24.10
C LEU A 5 3.63 2.39 -24.53
N LYS A 6 4.54 3.38 -24.48
CA LYS A 6 5.96 3.18 -24.84
C LYS A 6 6.80 2.67 -23.68
N TYR A 7 6.57 3.24 -22.49
CA TYR A 7 7.33 2.95 -21.27
C TYR A 7 6.42 3.12 -20.05
N ALA A 8 6.67 2.35 -19.00
CA ALA A 8 6.04 2.51 -17.70
C ALA A 8 7.11 2.63 -16.60
N PHE A 9 6.97 3.62 -15.72
CA PHE A 9 7.84 3.78 -14.55
C PHE A 9 6.98 3.65 -13.31
N CYS A 10 7.29 2.70 -12.43
CA CYS A 10 6.51 2.41 -11.24
C CYS A 10 7.42 2.40 -10.00
N GLY A 11 7.14 3.29 -9.05
CA GLY A 11 7.87 3.43 -7.81
C GLY A 11 7.04 3.02 -6.60
N GLY A 12 7.59 2.18 -5.70
CA GLY A 12 7.02 1.89 -4.38
C GLY A 12 5.58 1.36 -4.38
N GLY A 13 5.20 0.58 -5.41
CA GLY A 13 3.84 0.10 -5.58
C GLY A 13 3.52 -1.16 -4.76
N PRO A 14 2.34 -1.26 -4.11
CA PRO A 14 1.88 -2.49 -3.47
C PRO A 14 1.32 -3.47 -4.52
N TYR A 15 2.20 -4.00 -5.38
CA TYR A 15 1.84 -4.90 -6.48
C TYR A 15 1.21 -6.22 -6.00
N ASP A 16 1.50 -6.59 -4.75
CA ASP A 16 0.87 -7.67 -4.00
C ASP A 16 0.24 -7.10 -2.70
N PRO A 17 -1.05 -6.73 -2.76
CA PRO A 17 -1.76 -6.18 -1.60
C PRO A 17 -1.88 -7.18 -0.45
N VAL A 18 -1.86 -8.48 -0.72
CA VAL A 18 -1.90 -9.53 0.32
C VAL A 18 -0.59 -9.48 1.10
N ALA A 19 0.55 -9.54 0.42
CA ALA A 19 1.87 -9.45 1.06
C ALA A 19 2.06 -8.13 1.84
N THR A 20 1.43 -7.05 1.38
CA THR A 20 1.44 -5.76 2.09
C THR A 20 0.70 -5.83 3.43
N ILE A 21 -0.50 -6.41 3.47
CA ILE A 21 -1.28 -6.56 4.70
C ILE A 21 -0.66 -7.59 5.64
N ASP A 22 -0.14 -8.70 5.09
CA ASP A 22 0.61 -9.69 5.87
C ASP A 22 1.78 -9.03 6.61
N TRP A 23 2.53 -8.16 5.93
CA TRP A 23 3.62 -7.42 6.54
C TRP A 23 3.14 -6.45 7.63
N TYR A 24 2.02 -5.73 7.44
CA TYR A 24 1.44 -4.87 8.48
C TYR A 24 1.04 -5.65 9.72
N PHE A 25 0.38 -6.80 9.54
CA PHE A 25 -0.09 -7.63 10.65
C PHE A 25 1.04 -8.43 11.31
N ALA A 26 2.18 -8.60 10.65
CA ALA A 26 3.36 -9.20 11.25
C ALA A 26 4.23 -8.22 12.06
N GLN A 27 3.98 -6.90 11.99
CA GLN A 27 4.75 -5.92 12.77
C GLN A 27 4.49 -6.10 14.28
N GLU A 28 5.52 -5.88 15.09
CA GLU A 28 5.41 -5.99 16.55
C GLU A 28 4.35 -5.02 17.11
N GLY A 29 3.32 -5.59 17.74
CA GLY A 29 2.14 -4.85 18.21
C GLY A 29 1.40 -4.10 17.10
N HIS A 30 1.45 -4.63 15.87
CA HIS A 30 0.85 -4.08 14.66
C HIS A 30 1.16 -2.59 14.42
N LYS A 31 2.36 -2.16 14.84
CA LYS A 31 2.83 -0.77 14.69
C LYS A 31 3.35 -0.54 13.28
N VAL A 32 2.75 0.41 12.59
CA VAL A 32 3.10 0.76 11.20
C VAL A 32 3.38 2.26 11.07
N GLN A 33 4.19 2.66 10.09
CA GLN A 33 4.51 4.08 9.86
C GLN A 33 3.24 4.90 9.57
N TYR A 34 2.30 4.32 8.82
CA TYR A 34 1.07 4.94 8.34
C TYR A 34 -0.18 4.10 8.72
N ALA A 35 -0.61 4.19 9.96
CA ALA A 35 -1.80 3.47 10.46
C ALA A 35 -3.09 3.89 9.75
N VAL A 36 -3.13 5.12 9.22
CA VAL A 36 -4.22 5.62 8.35
C VAL A 36 -4.44 4.76 7.10
N ALA A 37 -3.42 4.03 6.63
CA ALA A 37 -3.53 3.17 5.45
C ALA A 37 -4.54 2.03 5.67
N GLY A 38 -4.61 1.46 6.87
CA GLY A 38 -5.52 0.36 7.18
C GLY A 38 -6.99 0.70 6.88
N PRO A 39 -7.57 1.72 7.54
CA PRO A 39 -8.92 2.19 7.24
C PRO A 39 -9.18 2.54 5.78
N LEU A 40 -8.22 3.20 5.12
CA LEU A 40 -8.35 3.59 3.72
C LEU A 40 -8.41 2.37 2.79
N ILE A 41 -7.54 1.38 3.02
CA ILE A 41 -7.55 0.11 2.30
C ILE A 41 -8.90 -0.58 2.51
N LEU A 42 -9.35 -0.74 3.75
CA LEU A 42 -10.62 -1.41 4.05
C LEU A 42 -11.82 -0.70 3.39
N LYS A 43 -11.93 0.63 3.52
CA LYS A 43 -12.98 1.41 2.84
C LYS A 43 -12.92 1.23 1.33
N GLY A 44 -11.73 1.23 0.75
CA GLY A 44 -11.50 0.96 -0.67
C GLY A 44 -11.96 -0.43 -1.10
N GLN A 45 -11.64 -1.46 -0.31
CA GLN A 45 -12.03 -2.85 -0.61
C GLN A 45 -13.54 -3.05 -0.50
N ILE A 46 -14.19 -2.49 0.54
CA ILE A 46 -15.65 -2.54 0.70
C ILE A 46 -16.35 -1.87 -0.48
N SER A 47 -15.87 -0.69 -0.89
CA SER A 47 -16.45 0.07 -2.01
C SER A 47 -16.23 -0.64 -3.36
N GLY A 48 -15.04 -1.23 -3.56
CA GLY A 48 -14.66 -1.89 -4.81
C GLY A 48 -15.21 -3.32 -4.97
N ASN A 49 -15.55 -3.99 -3.87
CA ASN A 49 -16.02 -5.39 -3.86
C ASN A 49 -17.27 -5.59 -3.01
N PRO A 50 -18.37 -4.84 -3.26
CA PRO A 50 -19.56 -4.88 -2.39
C PRO A 50 -20.20 -6.26 -2.28
N ASP A 51 -19.98 -7.15 -3.26
CA ASP A 51 -20.43 -8.54 -3.24
C ASP A 51 -19.79 -9.34 -2.09
N LEU A 52 -18.49 -9.17 -1.89
CA LEU A 52 -17.73 -9.87 -0.85
C LEU A 52 -18.10 -9.38 0.55
N PHE A 53 -18.35 -8.08 0.71
CA PHE A 53 -18.62 -7.47 2.02
C PHE A 53 -20.12 -7.39 2.36
N SER A 54 -20.99 -8.10 1.64
CA SER A 54 -22.45 -8.00 1.82
C SER A 54 -22.95 -8.33 3.24
N SER A 55 -22.20 -9.12 4.02
CA SER A 55 -22.55 -9.51 5.39
C SER A 55 -21.90 -8.67 6.50
N VAL A 56 -21.04 -7.70 6.16
CA VAL A 56 -20.26 -6.91 7.12
C VAL A 56 -20.18 -5.45 6.68
N LYS A 57 -20.05 -4.54 7.64
CA LYS A 57 -19.88 -3.11 7.39
C LYS A 57 -18.53 -2.65 7.89
N TYR A 58 -18.08 -1.49 7.41
CA TYR A 58 -16.81 -0.90 7.81
C TYR A 58 -16.68 -0.78 9.34
N GLU A 59 -17.76 -0.40 10.03
CA GLU A 59 -17.80 -0.25 11.48
C GLU A 59 -17.63 -1.57 12.25
N ASP A 60 -17.92 -2.71 11.62
CA ASP A 60 -17.78 -4.03 12.25
C ASP A 60 -16.32 -4.40 12.50
N TYR A 61 -15.40 -3.81 11.73
CA TYR A 61 -13.95 -4.00 11.85
C TYR A 61 -13.31 -3.15 12.95
N LEU A 62 -13.99 -2.08 13.40
CA LEU A 62 -13.35 -1.03 14.20
C LEU A 62 -13.53 -1.24 15.70
N THR A 63 -12.51 -0.89 16.48
CA THR A 63 -12.64 -0.80 17.94
C THR A 63 -13.62 0.32 18.34
N ASP A 64 -14.26 0.19 19.50
CA ASP A 64 -15.12 1.26 20.03
C ASP A 64 -14.32 2.53 20.34
N SER A 65 -13.07 2.38 20.80
CA SER A 65 -12.17 3.51 21.06
C SER A 65 -11.89 4.31 19.78
N TYR A 66 -11.67 3.65 18.65
CA TYR A 66 -11.49 4.29 17.36
C TYR A 66 -12.76 4.98 16.87
N LYS A 67 -13.91 4.30 16.91
CA LYS A 67 -15.19 4.88 16.50
C LYS A 67 -15.52 6.15 17.29
N ASN A 68 -15.25 6.14 18.59
CA ASN A 68 -15.51 7.27 19.48
C ASN A 68 -14.43 8.37 19.43
N SER A 69 -13.34 8.18 18.68
CA SER A 69 -12.25 9.15 18.60
C SER A 69 -12.57 10.39 17.75
N GLY A 70 -13.56 10.29 16.86
CA GLY A 70 -13.85 11.29 15.83
C GLY A 70 -12.90 11.26 14.62
N ILE A 71 -11.85 10.42 14.63
CA ILE A 71 -10.88 10.34 13.54
C ILE A 71 -11.54 9.90 12.23
N ASP A 72 -12.52 8.99 12.27
CA ASP A 72 -13.18 8.54 11.03
C ASP A 72 -13.91 9.66 10.27
N THR A 73 -14.38 10.69 10.99
CA THR A 73 -15.00 11.87 10.36
C THR A 73 -14.01 12.68 9.52
N MET A 74 -12.71 12.55 9.81
CA MET A 74 -11.66 13.28 9.09
C MET A 74 -11.52 12.82 7.64
N TYR A 75 -11.86 11.55 7.33
CA TYR A 75 -11.81 11.01 5.96
C TYR A 75 -12.86 11.63 5.04
N ASN A 76 -14.01 12.02 5.58
CA ASN A 76 -15.16 12.52 4.81
C ASN A 76 -15.26 14.07 4.84
N ALA A 77 -14.38 14.72 5.59
CA ALA A 77 -14.33 16.16 5.75
C ALA A 77 -13.60 16.85 4.57
N PRO A 78 -13.55 18.20 4.49
CA PRO A 78 -12.96 18.92 3.36
C PRO A 78 -11.54 18.44 3.02
N LYS A 79 -11.13 18.62 1.76
CA LYS A 79 -9.83 18.21 1.19
C LYS A 79 -8.56 18.70 1.94
N SER A 80 -8.72 19.45 3.03
CA SER A 80 -7.64 19.91 3.92
C SER A 80 -7.17 18.84 4.92
N ASN A 81 -7.89 17.73 5.08
CA ASN A 81 -7.41 16.60 5.90
C ASN A 81 -6.56 15.65 5.05
N THR A 82 -5.24 15.84 5.10
CA THR A 82 -4.27 14.96 4.44
C THR A 82 -4.11 13.64 5.18
N THR A 83 -3.59 12.62 4.50
CA THR A 83 -3.23 11.33 5.13
C THR A 83 -2.25 11.52 6.27
N ALA A 84 -1.25 12.41 6.11
CA ALA A 84 -0.32 12.78 7.17
C ALA A 84 -1.05 13.33 8.41
N LYS A 85 -1.99 14.26 8.23
CA LYS A 85 -2.76 14.85 9.34
C LYS A 85 -3.60 13.82 10.08
N ILE A 86 -4.26 12.91 9.35
CA ILE A 86 -5.06 11.84 9.95
C ILE A 86 -4.16 10.86 10.70
N ASN A 87 -3.01 10.51 10.13
CA ASN A 87 -2.02 9.64 10.77
C ASN A 87 -1.49 10.24 12.09
N SER A 88 -1.19 11.55 12.10
CA SER A 88 -0.81 12.27 13.31
C SER A 88 -1.95 12.33 14.34
N ALA A 89 -3.21 12.41 13.90
CA ALA A 89 -4.35 12.38 14.81
C ALA A 89 -4.51 11.01 15.51
N ILE A 90 -4.25 9.90 14.80
CA ILE A 90 -4.19 8.55 15.38
C ILE A 90 -3.11 8.50 16.46
N GLU A 91 -1.89 8.90 16.12
CA GLU A 91 -0.77 8.90 17.08
C GLU A 91 -1.04 9.78 18.29
N THR A 92 -1.57 10.99 18.09
CA THR A 92 -1.91 11.91 19.19
C THR A 92 -2.99 11.32 20.10
N LYS A 93 -3.99 10.64 19.54
CA LYS A 93 -5.12 10.09 20.30
C LYS A 93 -4.73 8.85 21.11
N PHE A 94 -3.90 7.98 20.55
CA PHE A 94 -3.61 6.65 21.12
C PHE A 94 -2.17 6.49 21.62
N GLY A 95 -1.32 7.51 21.43
CA GLY A 95 0.09 7.51 21.83
C GLY A 95 1.00 6.68 20.93
N ASN A 96 0.48 6.05 19.88
CA ASN A 96 1.24 5.28 18.89
C ASN A 96 0.41 5.06 17.61
N ARG A 97 1.07 4.51 16.58
CA ARG A 97 0.48 4.18 15.26
C ARG A 97 0.23 2.67 15.11
N SER A 98 -0.30 2.02 16.14
CA SER A 98 -0.71 0.61 16.06
C SER A 98 -2.10 0.47 15.41
N LEU A 99 -2.24 -0.54 14.55
CA LEU A 99 -3.52 -0.97 14.01
C LEU A 99 -4.44 -1.57 15.10
N ASP A 100 -3.91 -2.01 16.25
CA ASP A 100 -4.71 -2.48 17.39
C ASP A 100 -5.62 -1.40 17.98
N ASN A 101 -5.22 -0.12 17.82
CA ASN A 101 -6.07 0.98 18.24
C ASN A 101 -7.28 1.16 17.32
N ILE A 102 -7.20 0.65 16.09
CA ILE A 102 -8.13 0.91 15.00
C ILE A 102 -9.05 -0.29 14.79
N PHE A 103 -8.46 -1.47 14.58
CA PHE A 103 -9.16 -2.69 14.26
C PHE A 103 -9.35 -3.58 15.48
N LYS A 104 -10.46 -4.29 15.47
CA LYS A 104 -10.79 -5.29 16.47
C LYS A 104 -9.75 -6.43 16.48
N PRO A 105 -9.34 -6.94 17.66
CA PRO A 105 -8.45 -8.10 17.78
C PRO A 105 -8.88 -9.30 16.93
N GLU A 106 -10.20 -9.52 16.83
CA GLU A 106 -10.80 -10.59 16.06
C GLU A 106 -10.40 -10.57 14.59
N LEU A 107 -10.17 -9.39 13.99
CA LEU A 107 -9.71 -9.29 12.60
C LEU A 107 -8.34 -9.95 12.43
N PHE A 108 -7.38 -9.65 13.31
CA PHE A 108 -6.01 -10.16 13.19
C PHE A 108 -5.95 -11.67 13.40
N THR A 109 -6.70 -12.19 14.38
CA THR A 109 -6.83 -13.64 14.61
C THR A 109 -7.44 -14.33 13.40
N GLN A 110 -8.60 -13.84 12.92
CA GLN A 110 -9.29 -14.39 11.75
C GLN A 110 -8.42 -14.34 10.49
N TYR A 111 -7.67 -13.25 10.29
CA TYR A 111 -6.79 -13.09 9.14
C TYR A 111 -5.63 -14.09 9.18
N THR A 112 -5.00 -14.27 10.34
CA THR A 112 -3.94 -15.27 10.54
C THR A 112 -4.43 -16.69 10.27
N GLU A 113 -5.65 -17.00 10.69
CA GLU A 113 -6.29 -18.30 10.45
C GLU A 113 -6.88 -18.44 9.04
N SER A 114 -6.83 -17.37 8.23
CA SER A 114 -7.49 -17.28 6.91
C SER A 114 -8.96 -17.70 6.96
N SER A 115 -9.67 -17.30 8.02
CA SER A 115 -11.04 -17.73 8.30
C SER A 115 -11.88 -16.60 8.89
N GLY A 116 -13.18 -16.84 9.11
CA GLY A 116 -14.04 -15.91 9.84
C GLY A 116 -14.63 -14.76 9.04
N VAL A 117 -15.63 -14.12 9.63
CA VAL A 117 -16.55 -13.19 8.95
C VAL A 117 -15.91 -11.86 8.58
N LEU A 118 -14.90 -11.39 9.32
CA LEU A 118 -14.20 -10.13 9.03
C LEU A 118 -13.08 -10.34 8.02
N ALA A 119 -12.25 -11.37 8.21
CA ALA A 119 -11.05 -11.56 7.40
C ALA A 119 -11.32 -12.18 6.03
N THR A 120 -12.25 -13.13 5.91
CA THR A 120 -12.56 -13.79 4.62
C THR A 120 -12.82 -12.80 3.49
N PRO A 121 -13.77 -11.84 3.60
CA PRO A 121 -14.02 -10.89 2.52
C PRO A 121 -12.83 -9.96 2.26
N LEU A 122 -12.08 -9.58 3.31
CA LEU A 122 -10.88 -8.77 3.16
C LEU A 122 -9.81 -9.51 2.34
N ILE A 123 -9.47 -10.74 2.72
CA ILE A 123 -8.46 -11.57 2.03
C ILE A 123 -8.85 -11.76 0.56
N GLU A 124 -10.10 -12.16 0.30
CA GLU A 124 -10.56 -12.38 -1.08
C GLU A 124 -10.56 -11.09 -1.91
N SER A 125 -10.90 -9.95 -1.31
CA SER A 125 -10.82 -8.66 -2.00
C SER A 125 -9.38 -8.23 -2.32
N LEU A 126 -8.43 -8.50 -1.42
CA LEU A 126 -7.01 -8.21 -1.66
C LEU A 126 -6.46 -9.09 -2.78
N LYS A 127 -6.80 -10.38 -2.78
CA LYS A 127 -6.41 -11.34 -3.85
C LYS A 127 -6.87 -10.89 -5.23
N ARG A 128 -8.07 -10.32 -5.36
CA ARG A 128 -8.57 -9.76 -6.65
C ARG A 128 -7.71 -8.61 -7.20
N ASN A 129 -6.88 -7.99 -6.37
CA ASN A 129 -6.04 -6.86 -6.72
C ASN A 129 -4.54 -7.22 -6.79
N VAL A 130 -4.19 -8.50 -6.69
CA VAL A 130 -2.79 -8.96 -6.87
C VAL A 130 -2.43 -8.83 -8.34
N LEU A 131 -1.36 -8.09 -8.63
CA LEU A 131 -0.87 -7.88 -9.99
C LEU A 131 0.23 -8.89 -10.39
N THR A 132 0.68 -9.69 -9.44
CA THR A 132 1.85 -10.58 -9.54
C THR A 132 1.48 -12.07 -9.58
N ASP A 133 0.19 -12.38 -9.77
CA ASP A 133 -0.36 -13.75 -9.77
C ASP A 133 -0.09 -14.54 -11.07
N GLY A 134 0.50 -13.88 -12.08
CA GLY A 134 0.79 -14.47 -13.38
C GLY A 134 -0.40 -14.50 -14.35
N SER A 135 -1.56 -13.95 -13.97
CA SER A 135 -2.73 -13.85 -14.86
C SER A 135 -2.51 -12.89 -16.03
N TRP A 136 -1.54 -11.99 -15.91
CA TRP A 136 -1.12 -11.06 -16.96
C TRP A 136 0.38 -10.80 -16.92
N PHE A 137 0.89 -10.15 -17.97
CA PHE A 137 2.28 -9.71 -18.05
C PHE A 137 2.39 -8.37 -18.78
N PRO A 138 3.33 -7.49 -18.41
CA PRO A 138 3.56 -6.25 -19.13
C PRO A 138 4.06 -6.53 -20.54
N LYS A 139 3.43 -5.89 -21.53
CA LYS A 139 3.86 -5.90 -22.94
C LYS A 139 4.76 -4.71 -23.30
N THR A 140 4.84 -3.74 -22.40
CA THR A 140 5.58 -2.49 -22.57
C THR A 140 6.74 -2.50 -21.59
N PRO A 141 7.95 -2.07 -22.00
CA PRO A 141 9.08 -1.96 -21.08
C PRO A 141 8.71 -1.19 -19.81
N MET A 142 9.05 -1.77 -18.67
CA MET A 142 8.67 -1.29 -17.36
C MET A 142 9.91 -1.16 -16.47
N TRP A 143 10.01 -0.05 -15.76
CA TRP A 143 11.00 0.17 -14.73
C TRP A 143 10.34 0.12 -13.36
N LEU A 144 10.83 -0.76 -12.50
CA LEU A 144 10.43 -0.82 -11.11
C LEU A 144 11.51 -0.22 -10.22
N PHE A 145 11.08 0.68 -9.35
CA PHE A 145 11.94 1.32 -8.37
C PHE A 145 11.39 1.08 -6.97
N HIS A 146 12.27 0.70 -6.06
CA HIS A 146 11.94 0.48 -4.67
C HIS A 146 13.19 0.65 -3.80
N VAL A 147 12.98 0.88 -2.50
CA VAL A 147 14.01 0.82 -1.47
C VAL A 147 13.73 -0.33 -0.50
N GLU A 148 14.77 -1.02 -0.06
CA GLU A 148 14.66 -2.23 0.79
C GLU A 148 14.13 -1.94 2.20
N ASN A 149 14.38 -0.72 2.69
CA ASN A 149 14.02 -0.28 4.02
C ASN A 149 12.71 0.53 4.08
N ASP A 150 11.89 0.50 3.02
CA ASP A 150 10.58 1.16 2.98
C ASP A 150 9.71 0.70 4.16
N LYS A 151 9.06 1.65 4.83
CA LYS A 151 8.26 1.43 6.04
C LYS A 151 6.76 1.53 5.80
N VAL A 152 6.34 1.77 4.55
CA VAL A 152 4.94 1.89 4.15
C VAL A 152 4.55 0.81 3.17
N VAL A 153 5.35 0.58 2.13
CA VAL A 153 5.13 -0.52 1.18
C VAL A 153 6.30 -1.48 1.32
N PRO A 154 6.12 -2.72 1.79
CA PRO A 154 7.25 -3.61 2.03
C PRO A 154 7.90 -4.04 0.72
N PHE A 155 9.24 -4.12 0.73
CA PHE A 155 10.07 -4.45 -0.43
C PHE A 155 9.70 -5.78 -1.12
N VAL A 156 9.08 -6.70 -0.39
CA VAL A 156 8.55 -7.97 -0.93
C VAL A 156 7.63 -7.76 -2.14
N ASN A 157 6.91 -6.62 -2.22
CA ASN A 157 6.11 -6.28 -3.39
C ASN A 157 6.96 -6.16 -4.66
N PHE A 158 8.11 -5.52 -4.56
CA PHE A 158 9.06 -5.39 -5.65
C PHE A 158 9.65 -6.76 -6.03
N GLU A 159 9.96 -7.61 -5.05
CA GLU A 159 10.45 -8.96 -5.31
C GLU A 159 9.42 -9.82 -6.04
N HIS A 160 8.16 -9.81 -5.59
CA HIS A 160 7.06 -10.50 -6.26
C HIS A 160 6.85 -10.00 -7.69
N ALA A 161 6.87 -8.68 -7.90
CA ALA A 161 6.77 -8.08 -9.23
C ALA A 161 7.93 -8.46 -10.14
N LYS A 162 9.15 -8.47 -9.61
CA LYS A 162 10.36 -8.88 -10.34
C LYS A 162 10.27 -10.34 -10.78
N VAL A 163 9.81 -11.23 -9.91
CA VAL A 163 9.61 -12.65 -10.25
C VAL A 163 8.51 -12.82 -11.29
N ALA A 164 7.36 -12.17 -11.09
CA ALA A 164 6.20 -12.30 -11.97
C ALA A 164 6.44 -11.76 -13.38
N TRP A 165 7.18 -10.66 -13.52
CA TRP A 165 7.33 -9.94 -14.80
C TRP A 165 8.73 -10.02 -15.42
N GLY A 166 9.76 -10.34 -14.64
CA GLY A 166 11.17 -10.32 -15.07
C GLY A 166 11.59 -11.46 -16.01
N GLY A 167 10.83 -12.56 -16.05
CA GLY A 167 11.17 -13.75 -16.86
C GLY A 167 11.11 -13.57 -18.39
N ARG A 168 10.71 -12.40 -18.91
CA ARG A 168 10.52 -12.15 -20.35
C ARG A 168 11.25 -10.92 -20.91
N GLY A 169 12.22 -10.35 -20.17
CA GLY A 169 13.13 -9.32 -20.69
C GLY A 169 12.52 -7.91 -20.85
N VAL A 170 11.36 -7.64 -20.23
CA VAL A 170 10.63 -6.35 -20.33
C VAL A 170 10.90 -5.45 -19.12
N LEU A 171 11.54 -5.99 -18.08
CA LEU A 171 11.67 -5.36 -16.78
C LEU A 171 13.10 -4.87 -16.53
N GLN A 172 13.25 -3.58 -16.27
CA GLN A 172 14.47 -3.01 -15.70
C GLN A 172 14.22 -2.67 -14.22
N THR A 173 15.20 -2.96 -13.37
CA THR A 173 15.06 -2.78 -11.92
C THR A 173 16.19 -1.97 -11.34
N SER A 174 15.87 -1.07 -10.42
CA SER A 174 16.89 -0.35 -9.64
C SER A 174 16.49 -0.34 -8.17
N THR A 175 17.40 -0.79 -7.31
CA THR A 175 17.36 -0.43 -5.90
C THR A 175 17.89 1.00 -5.79
N CYS A 176 17.04 1.92 -5.32
CA CYS A 176 17.40 3.33 -5.31
C CYS A 176 18.48 3.60 -4.25
N THR A 177 19.72 3.78 -4.71
CA THR A 177 20.84 4.39 -3.93
C THR A 177 21.00 5.88 -4.24
N VAL A 178 20.10 6.45 -5.06
CA VAL A 178 20.16 7.86 -5.47
C VAL A 178 19.89 8.71 -4.23
N GLY A 179 20.83 9.59 -3.85
CA GLY A 179 20.82 10.41 -2.62
C GLY A 179 19.68 11.42 -2.46
N GLY A 180 18.57 11.28 -3.20
CA GLY A 180 17.29 11.95 -2.99
C GLY A 180 16.06 11.05 -3.11
N ALA A 181 16.21 9.79 -3.56
CA ALA A 181 15.14 8.80 -3.65
C ALA A 181 14.82 8.17 -2.28
N GLU A 182 15.83 7.99 -1.43
CA GLU A 182 15.63 7.62 -0.02
C GLU A 182 14.80 8.67 0.71
N THR A 183 15.10 9.96 0.54
CA THR A 183 14.30 11.05 1.15
C THR A 183 12.85 11.08 0.61
N ALA A 184 12.65 10.60 -0.62
CA ALA A 184 11.36 10.56 -1.27
C ALA A 184 10.48 9.36 -0.89
N LEU A 185 11.11 8.20 -0.68
CA LEU A 185 10.43 6.94 -0.36
C LEU A 185 10.40 6.67 1.16
N LEU A 186 11.32 7.26 1.93
CA LEU A 186 11.44 7.13 3.39
C LEU A 186 11.03 8.39 4.15
N GLY A 187 10.73 9.50 3.46
CA GLY A 187 10.37 10.76 4.10
C GLY A 187 8.96 10.73 4.68
N ASP A 188 8.75 11.47 5.78
CA ASP A 188 7.44 11.59 6.42
C ASP A 188 6.36 12.25 5.54
N GLU A 189 6.74 12.83 4.40
CA GLU A 189 5.85 13.42 3.39
C GLU A 189 5.82 12.58 2.09
N HIS A 190 5.04 11.49 2.08
CA HIS A 190 4.93 10.56 0.94
C HIS A 190 4.49 11.21 -0.39
N THR A 191 3.82 12.37 -0.37
CA THR A 191 3.38 13.06 -1.59
C THR A 191 4.49 13.88 -2.23
N THR A 192 5.34 14.51 -1.42
CA THR A 192 6.41 15.40 -1.89
C THR A 192 7.61 14.59 -2.40
N GLY A 193 7.84 13.43 -1.82
CA GLY A 193 8.88 12.51 -2.22
C GLY A 193 8.65 11.88 -3.59
N GLY A 194 7.50 11.24 -3.79
CA GLY A 194 7.18 10.53 -5.03
C GLY A 194 7.33 11.40 -6.28
N TYR A 195 6.85 12.66 -6.24
CA TYR A 195 7.00 13.55 -7.40
C TYR A 195 8.47 13.92 -7.66
N LYS A 196 9.27 14.16 -6.62
CA LYS A 196 10.70 14.48 -6.77
C LYS A 196 11.46 13.31 -7.37
N PHE A 197 11.12 12.09 -6.94
CA PHE A 197 11.63 10.86 -7.52
C PHE A 197 11.31 10.78 -9.02
N TYR A 198 10.04 10.91 -9.43
CA TYR A 198 9.68 10.85 -10.85
C TYR A 198 10.31 11.98 -11.67
N ILE A 199 10.40 13.20 -11.13
CA ILE A 199 11.11 14.31 -11.78
C ILE A 199 12.60 13.97 -11.94
N GLN A 200 13.27 13.42 -10.93
CA GLN A 200 14.68 13.03 -11.03
C GLN A 200 14.89 11.92 -12.07
N VAL A 201 14.03 10.90 -12.12
CA VAL A 201 14.08 9.85 -13.16
C VAL A 201 13.87 10.45 -14.55
N LEU A 202 12.94 11.39 -14.70
CA LEU A 202 12.67 12.04 -15.99
C LEU A 202 13.77 13.04 -16.41
N LEU A 203 14.45 13.69 -15.47
CA LEU A 203 15.46 14.73 -15.72
C LEU A 203 16.91 14.20 -15.78
N ASN A 204 17.19 13.01 -15.26
CA ASN A 204 18.50 12.33 -15.39
C ASN A 204 18.39 11.11 -16.34
N PRO A 205 18.43 11.30 -17.67
CA PRO A 205 18.39 10.22 -18.65
C PRO A 205 19.67 9.37 -18.70
N THR A 206 20.63 9.58 -17.79
CA THR A 206 21.85 8.74 -17.67
C THR A 206 21.56 7.34 -17.13
N VAL A 207 20.33 7.04 -16.71
CA VAL A 207 19.81 5.66 -16.75
C VAL A 207 19.56 5.34 -18.23
N ASN A 208 20.65 5.05 -18.95
CA ASN A 208 20.60 4.70 -20.36
C ASN A 208 19.85 3.36 -20.47
N PRO A 209 18.70 3.27 -21.14
CA PRO A 209 17.84 2.07 -21.13
C PRO A 209 18.40 0.90 -21.96
N GLN A 210 19.72 0.87 -22.24
CA GLN A 210 20.37 -0.11 -23.12
C GLN A 210 21.46 -0.97 -22.46
N ASP A 211 21.71 -0.87 -21.16
CA ASP A 211 22.64 -1.77 -20.47
C ASP A 211 21.93 -2.78 -19.55
#